data_AF-A0A327WPN6-F1
#
_entry.id   AF-A0A327WPN6-F1
#
_cell.length_a   1.000
_cell.length_b   1.000
_cell.length_c   1.000
_cell.angle_alpha   90.00
_cell.angle_beta   90.00
_cell.angle_gamma   90.00
#
_symmetry.space_group_name_H-M   'P 1'
#
loop_
_entity.id
_entity.type
_entity.pdbx_description
1 polymer ?
#
loop_
_entity_poly.entity_id
_entity_poly.type
_entity_poly.pdbx_seq_one_letter_code
_entity_poly.pdbx_strand_id
1 'polypeptide(L)'
;METLIEKPTLHEQQVARESLVGLSSAMQGRSDQVTIQIQENHQAITLPRKVLKLLSFILSNMASGKTVSLIPSDSEVSTQQAADLLRVSRPHLVKLLGQGAILLKSGHSPPYPAGRFTGL
;
A
#
# COMPACT_ATOMS: atom_id res chain seq x y z
N MET A 1 -3.46 -3.62 -9.84
CA MET A 1 -2.81 -3.04 -8.65
C MET A 1 -2.82 -1.54 -8.88
N GLU A 2 -3.66 -0.81 -8.16
CA GLU A 2 -3.68 0.64 -8.31
C GLU A 2 -2.49 1.23 -7.56
N THR A 3 -1.59 1.84 -8.32
CA THR A 3 -0.58 2.73 -7.78
C THR A 3 -1.27 4.05 -7.49
N LEU A 4 -1.63 4.28 -6.23
CA LEU A 4 -2.37 5.48 -5.83
C LEU A 4 -1.54 6.76 -5.92
N ILE A 5 -0.19 6.65 -5.90
CA ILE A 5 0.72 7.80 -5.96
C ILE A 5 1.90 7.44 -6.85
N GLU A 6 2.03 8.10 -8.02
CA GLU A 6 3.23 8.04 -8.86
C GLU A 6 4.46 8.57 -8.11
N LYS A 7 5.63 8.62 -8.75
CA LYS A 7 6.83 9.15 -8.09
C LYS A 7 6.62 10.64 -7.76
N PRO A 8 6.67 11.05 -6.48
CA PRO A 8 6.42 12.43 -6.08
C PRO A 8 7.42 13.41 -6.69
N THR A 9 6.94 14.53 -7.23
CA THR A 9 7.74 15.66 -7.70
C THR A 9 8.50 16.31 -6.55
N LEU A 10 9.52 17.13 -6.86
CA LEU A 10 10.26 17.87 -5.82
C LEU A 10 9.35 18.82 -5.03
N HIS A 11 8.36 19.41 -5.69
CA HIS A 11 7.38 20.28 -5.05
C HIS A 11 6.50 19.48 -4.07
N GLU A 12 5.95 18.34 -4.49
CA GLU A 12 5.14 17.49 -3.61
C GLU A 12 5.94 16.92 -2.44
N GLN A 13 7.23 16.59 -2.66
CA GLN A 13 8.14 16.19 -1.58
C GLN A 13 8.28 17.28 -0.52
N GLN A 14 8.41 18.54 -0.95
CA GLN A 14 8.53 19.67 -0.04
C GLN A 14 7.23 19.91 0.74
N VAL A 15 6.08 19.95 0.04
CA VAL A 15 4.76 20.08 0.66
C VAL A 15 4.52 18.95 1.68
N ALA A 16 4.91 17.72 1.37
CA ALA A 16 4.78 16.59 2.28
C ALA A 16 5.62 16.76 3.55
N ARG A 17 6.85 17.28 3.45
CA ARG A 17 7.72 17.56 4.61
C ARG A 17 7.12 18.60 5.54
N GLU A 18 6.61 19.69 4.99
CA GLU A 18 5.97 20.76 5.75
C GLU A 18 4.69 20.25 6.43
N SER A 19 3.89 19.46 5.70
CA SER A 19 2.65 18.89 6.19
C SER A 19 2.85 17.91 7.36
N LEU A 20 3.98 17.19 7.40
CA LEU A 20 4.31 16.28 8.52
C LEU A 20 4.43 17.01 9.86
N VAL A 21 4.91 18.26 9.86
CA VAL A 21 5.03 19.06 11.08
C VAL A 21 3.65 19.31 11.68
N GLY A 22 2.70 19.83 10.89
CA GLY A 22 1.33 20.07 11.35
C GLY A 22 0.60 18.79 11.76
N LEU A 23 0.82 17.70 11.01
CA LEU A 23 0.22 16.40 11.30
C LEU A 23 0.72 15.81 12.63
N SER A 24 2.00 15.99 12.97
CA SER A 24 2.59 15.47 14.21
C SER A 24 1.90 16.04 15.46
N SER A 25 1.55 17.32 15.45
CA SER A 25 0.80 17.97 16.52
C SER A 25 -0.63 17.41 16.63
N ALA A 26 -1.31 17.22 15.50
CA ALA A 26 -2.66 16.67 15.47
C ALA A 26 -2.74 15.24 16.05
N MET A 27 -1.67 14.46 15.95
CA MET A 27 -1.59 13.09 16.48
C MET A 27 -1.56 13.02 18.01
N GLN A 28 -1.13 14.08 18.71
CA GLN A 28 -0.98 14.08 20.18
C GLN A 28 -2.32 14.22 20.94
N GLY A 29 -3.39 14.59 20.24
CA GLY A 29 -4.72 14.70 20.84
C GLY A 29 -5.27 13.36 21.35
N ARG A 30 -6.21 13.43 22.31
CA ARG A 30 -6.78 12.26 23.03
C ARG A 30 -8.12 11.75 22.48
N SER A 31 -8.78 12.48 21.59
CA SER A 31 -10.08 12.08 21.00
C SER A 31 -9.91 10.84 20.09
N ASP A 32 -10.96 10.06 19.87
CA ASP A 32 -11.00 8.99 18.88
C ASP A 32 -11.14 9.50 17.42
N GLN A 33 -11.43 10.79 17.26
CA GLN A 33 -11.68 11.44 15.98
C GLN A 33 -10.77 12.68 15.79
N VAL A 34 -10.73 13.14 14.55
CA VAL A 34 -10.02 14.36 14.12
C VAL A 34 -10.82 15.00 13.00
N THR A 35 -10.83 16.34 12.97
CA THR A 35 -11.46 17.11 11.89
C THR A 35 -10.36 17.77 11.06
N ILE A 36 -10.42 17.58 9.74
CA ILE A 36 -9.57 18.27 8.76
C ILE A 36 -10.43 19.35 8.10
N GLN A 37 -9.90 20.57 8.03
CA GLN A 37 -10.54 21.66 7.29
C GLN A 37 -9.85 21.86 5.94
N ILE A 38 -10.65 21.89 4.88
CA ILE A 38 -10.19 22.18 3.52
C ILE A 38 -10.33 23.69 3.32
N GLN A 39 -9.22 24.40 3.17
CA GLN A 39 -9.23 25.86 3.09
C GLN A 39 -9.95 26.38 1.84
N GLU A 40 -9.85 25.68 0.71
CA GLU A 40 -10.41 26.12 -0.57
C GLU A 40 -11.93 26.29 -0.53
N ASN A 41 -12.64 25.41 0.16
CA ASN A 41 -14.11 25.38 0.20
C ASN A 41 -14.70 25.48 1.62
N HIS A 42 -13.87 25.74 2.64
CA HIS A 42 -14.24 25.79 4.06
C HIS A 42 -14.94 24.52 4.58
N GLN A 43 -14.77 23.39 3.90
CA GLN A 43 -15.40 22.14 4.30
C GLN A 43 -14.61 21.48 5.44
N ALA A 44 -15.33 21.02 6.46
CA ALA A 44 -14.78 20.23 7.55
C ALA A 44 -15.11 18.74 7.33
N ILE A 45 -14.10 17.89 7.41
CA ILE A 45 -14.23 16.43 7.26
C ILE A 45 -13.77 15.77 8.56
N THR A 46 -14.65 14.98 9.16
CA THR A 46 -14.32 14.22 10.37
C THR A 46 -13.84 12.82 10.00
N LEU A 47 -12.69 12.43 10.53
CA LEU A 47 -12.02 11.16 10.27
C LEU A 47 -11.74 10.42 11.59
N PRO A 48 -11.67 9.08 11.57
CA PRO A 48 -11.11 8.31 12.67
C PRO A 48 -9.66 8.73 12.92
N ARG A 49 -9.27 8.92 14.19
CA ARG A 49 -7.90 9.35 14.53
C ARG A 49 -6.82 8.41 14.01
N LYS A 50 -7.12 7.10 13.89
CA LYS A 50 -6.21 6.10 13.31
C LYS A 50 -5.74 6.46 11.88
N VAL A 51 -6.52 7.23 11.12
CA VAL A 51 -6.16 7.68 9.77
C VAL A 51 -4.94 8.59 9.78
N LEU A 52 -4.70 9.36 10.85
CA LEU A 52 -3.53 10.23 10.94
C LEU A 52 -2.21 9.46 10.87
N LYS A 53 -2.17 8.23 11.40
CA LYS A 53 -0.99 7.35 11.30
C LYS A 53 -0.73 6.95 9.84
N LEU A 54 -1.79 6.64 9.10
CA LEU A 54 -1.69 6.28 7.68
C LEU A 54 -1.24 7.48 6.85
N LEU A 55 -1.83 8.66 7.07
CA LEU A 55 -1.41 9.90 6.41
C LEU A 55 0.05 10.23 6.72
N SER A 56 0.49 10.07 7.96
CA SER A 56 1.88 10.29 8.36
C SER A 56 2.84 9.36 7.63
N PHE A 57 2.48 8.07 7.50
CA PHE A 57 3.26 7.12 6.73
C PHE A 57 3.34 7.49 5.24
N ILE A 58 2.21 7.87 4.63
CA ILE A 58 2.15 8.28 3.22
C ILE A 58 3.02 9.52 3.00
N LEU A 59 2.82 10.59 3.78
CA LEU A 59 3.57 11.84 3.66
C LEU A 59 5.07 11.64 3.91
N SER A 60 5.46 10.76 4.84
CA SER A 60 6.88 10.44 5.08
C SER A 60 7.55 9.78 3.88
N ASN A 61 6.85 8.86 3.22
CA ASN A 61 7.33 8.25 1.98
C ASN A 61 7.35 9.26 0.83
N MET A 62 6.30 10.08 0.70
CA MET A 62 6.23 11.13 -0.30
C MET A 62 7.38 12.12 -0.14
N ALA A 63 7.64 12.61 1.08
CA ALA A 63 8.76 13.48 1.43
C ALA A 63 10.16 12.90 1.09
N SER A 64 10.24 11.58 0.99
CA SER A 64 11.45 10.84 0.62
C SER A 64 11.52 10.50 -0.88
N GLY A 65 10.55 10.98 -1.69
CA GLY A 65 10.44 10.67 -3.12
C GLY A 65 10.07 9.22 -3.43
N LYS A 66 9.44 8.53 -2.47
CA LYS A 66 9.03 7.12 -2.60
C LYS A 66 7.56 7.02 -3.00
N THR A 67 7.28 6.12 -3.94
CA THR A 67 5.93 5.67 -4.32
C THR A 67 5.32 4.86 -3.18
N VAL A 68 4.01 5.03 -2.95
CA VAL A 68 3.24 4.25 -1.97
C VAL A 68 2.10 3.52 -2.69
N SER A 69 1.92 2.25 -2.37
CA SER A 69 0.76 1.46 -2.80
C SER A 69 0.03 0.95 -1.57
N LEU A 70 -1.30 1.01 -1.60
CA LEU A 70 -2.17 0.50 -0.55
C LEU A 70 -2.97 -0.66 -1.13
N ILE A 71 -2.96 -1.77 -0.40
CA ILE A 71 -3.71 -2.98 -0.76
C ILE A 71 -4.64 -3.26 0.42
N PRO A 72 -5.98 -3.27 0.21
CA PRO A 72 -6.90 -3.69 1.25
C PRO A 72 -6.54 -5.10 1.75
N SER A 73 -6.66 -5.33 3.05
CA SER A 73 -6.21 -6.57 3.69
C SER A 73 -6.90 -7.83 3.15
N ASP A 74 -8.10 -7.68 2.61
CA ASP A 74 -8.92 -8.77 2.08
C ASP A 74 -8.84 -8.88 0.55
N SER A 75 -7.98 -8.10 -0.10
CA SER A 75 -7.76 -8.19 -1.53
C SER A 75 -6.92 -9.41 -1.89
N GLU A 76 -7.41 -10.20 -2.84
CA GLU A 76 -6.59 -11.18 -3.54
C GLU A 76 -5.64 -10.46 -4.50
N VAL A 77 -4.39 -10.88 -4.50
CA VAL A 77 -3.37 -10.39 -5.45
C VAL A 77 -3.11 -11.47 -6.49
N SER A 78 -3.10 -11.08 -7.76
CA SER A 78 -2.74 -12.03 -8.81
C SER A 78 -1.26 -12.41 -8.70
N THR A 79 -0.88 -13.59 -9.19
CA THR A 79 0.54 -14.01 -9.16
C THR A 79 1.44 -13.05 -9.91
N GLN A 80 0.93 -12.33 -10.91
CA GLN A 80 1.69 -11.28 -11.58
C GLN A 80 1.96 -10.11 -10.64
N GLN A 81 0.91 -9.60 -9.97
CA GLN A 81 1.05 -8.49 -9.02
C GLN A 81 1.97 -8.84 -7.84
N ALA A 82 1.88 -10.09 -7.34
CA ALA A 82 2.78 -10.59 -6.30
C ALA A 82 4.23 -10.68 -6.79
N ALA A 83 4.46 -11.10 -8.04
CA ALA A 83 5.80 -11.15 -8.62
C ALA A 83 6.39 -9.74 -8.77
N ASP A 84 5.58 -8.78 -9.23
CA ASP A 84 5.97 -7.38 -9.37
C ASP A 84 6.33 -6.77 -7.99
N LEU A 85 5.53 -7.03 -6.95
CA LEU A 85 5.78 -6.64 -5.56
C LEU A 85 7.11 -7.19 -5.02
N LEU A 86 7.36 -8.47 -5.27
CA LEU A 86 8.56 -9.17 -4.81
C LEU A 86 9.79 -8.90 -5.70
N ARG A 87 9.63 -8.14 -6.79
CA ARG A 87 10.67 -7.85 -7.79
C ARG A 87 11.30 -9.12 -8.37
N VAL A 88 10.49 -10.14 -8.62
CA VAL A 88 10.90 -11.40 -9.24
C VAL A 88 10.11 -11.65 -10.52
N SER A 89 10.58 -12.57 -11.36
CA SER A 89 9.79 -12.98 -12.51
C SER A 89 8.58 -13.82 -12.06
N ARG A 90 7.43 -13.67 -12.75
CA ARG A 90 6.25 -14.50 -12.49
C ARG A 90 6.56 -16.01 -12.56
N PRO A 91 7.32 -16.53 -13.54
CA PRO A 91 7.69 -17.95 -13.56
C PRO A 91 8.47 -18.37 -12.30
N HIS A 92 9.36 -17.53 -11.78
CA HIS A 92 10.10 -17.81 -10.56
C HIS A 92 9.16 -17.88 -9.34
N LEU A 93 8.24 -16.91 -9.19
CA LEU A 93 7.27 -16.93 -8.11
C LEU A 93 6.35 -18.16 -8.17
N VAL A 94 5.84 -18.52 -9.36
CA VAL A 94 5.01 -19.72 -9.56
C VAL A 94 5.76 -20.98 -9.14
N LYS A 95 7.06 -21.08 -9.45
CA LYS A 95 7.89 -22.20 -9.02
C LYS A 95 8.01 -22.28 -7.49
N LEU A 96 8.26 -21.16 -6.81
CA LEU A 96 8.35 -21.11 -5.35
C LEU A 96 7.03 -21.49 -4.66
N LEU A 97 5.90 -21.05 -5.23
CA LEU A 97 4.56 -21.43 -4.76
C LEU A 97 4.31 -22.94 -4.93
N GLY A 98 4.66 -23.50 -6.09
CA GLY A 98 4.53 -24.94 -6.36
C GLY A 98 5.42 -25.81 -5.47
N GLN A 99 6.53 -25.28 -4.99
CA GLN A 99 7.45 -25.94 -4.05
C GLN A 99 7.02 -25.81 -2.58
N GLY A 100 5.97 -25.05 -2.28
CA GLY A 100 5.53 -24.77 -0.90
C GLY A 100 6.49 -23.86 -0.12
N ALA A 101 7.45 -23.20 -0.80
CA ALA A 101 8.39 -22.27 -0.17
C ALA A 101 7.73 -20.95 0.24
N ILE A 102 6.59 -20.62 -0.38
CA ILE A 102 5.73 -19.48 -0.04
C ILE A 102 4.30 -19.99 0.13
N LEU A 103 3.63 -19.62 1.23
CA LEU A 103 2.27 -20.04 1.53
C LEU A 103 1.23 -19.17 0.80
N LEU A 104 0.23 -19.80 0.20
CA LEU A 104 -0.96 -19.12 -0.32
C LEU A 104 -2.03 -19.01 0.77
N LYS A 105 -2.49 -17.79 1.08
CA LYS A 105 -3.70 -17.61 1.89
C LYS A 105 -4.89 -18.09 1.06
N SER A 106 -5.47 -19.22 1.44
CA SER A 106 -6.44 -19.95 0.64
C SER A 106 -7.84 -19.35 0.77
N GLY A 107 -8.35 -18.74 -0.31
CA GLY A 107 -9.78 -18.55 -0.56
C GLY A 107 -10.29 -19.35 -1.77
N HIS A 108 -9.37 -19.88 -2.60
CA HIS A 108 -9.69 -20.60 -3.82
C HIS A 108 -8.68 -21.72 -4.04
N SER A 109 -9.15 -22.96 -4.21
CA SER A 109 -8.33 -24.07 -4.69
C SER A 109 -7.81 -23.74 -6.10
N PRO A 110 -6.54 -24.03 -6.43
CA PRO A 110 -6.01 -23.74 -7.76
C PRO A 110 -6.78 -24.55 -8.83
N PRO A 111 -7.15 -23.96 -9.99
CA PRO A 111 -7.86 -24.66 -11.07
C PRO A 111 -6.96 -25.60 -11.90
N TYR A 112 -5.72 -25.89 -11.46
CA TYR A 112 -4.81 -26.75 -12.20
C TYR A 112 -4.58 -28.07 -11.46
N PRO A 113 -4.86 -29.22 -12.10
CA PRO A 113 -4.39 -30.49 -11.58
C PRO A 113 -2.86 -30.49 -11.60
N ALA A 114 -2.25 -31.01 -10.53
CA ALA A 114 -0.83 -31.33 -10.46
C ALA A 114 -0.48 -32.39 -11.53
N GLY A 115 -0.30 -31.95 -12.77
CA GLY A 115 -0.04 -32.79 -13.93
C GLY A 115 1.37 -32.57 -14.45
N ARG A 116 2.26 -33.50 -14.10
CA ARG A 116 3.49 -33.88 -14.82
C ARG A 116 4.25 -32.78 -15.56
N PHE A 117 5.28 -32.23 -14.90
CA PHE A 117 6.52 -31.93 -15.61
C PHE A 117 7.30 -33.25 -15.80
N THR A 118 6.91 -34.02 -16.81
CA THR A 118 7.79 -35.00 -17.46
C THR A 118 8.30 -34.37 -18.74
N GLY A 119 9.61 -34.43 -18.95
CA GLY A 119 10.39 -33.56 -19.83
C GLY A 119 10.03 -33.53 -21.31
N LEU A 120 10.47 -32.46 -21.97
CA LEU A 120 11.47 -32.45 -23.05
C LEU A 120 11.97 -31.00 -23.23
#